data_AF-A0A6A5UG38-F1
#
_entry.id   AF-A0A6A5UG38-F1
#
_cell.length_a   1.000
_cell.length_b   1.000
_cell.length_c   1.000
_cell.angle_alpha   90.00
_cell.angle_beta   90.00
_cell.angle_gamma   90.00
#
_symmetry.space_group_name_H-M   'P 1'
#
loop_
_entity.id
_entity.type
_entity.pdbx_description
1 polymer ?
#
loop_
_entity_poly.entity_id
_entity_poly.type
_entity_poly.pdbx_seq_one_letter_code
_entity_poly.pdbx_strand_id
1 'polypeptide(L)'
;MPSSPPLAVLLAERVYEAVTKLEEFNSEHGHARLCFKADSPPQPPLPPNLQELMDSALFSLDRLTALLSGPQEWLRLQYGRGLDMLSLHALYRYDIPRRIPKDGDISISELAAQCGVDEESFSRLIQHAVTKYNLLQPRPGYVAHSSVSALLASSQTQMDLLGMI
;
A
#
# COMPACT_ATOMS: atom_id res chain seq x y z
N MET A 1 9.54 -28.58 31.32
CA MET A 1 8.74 -28.33 30.09
C MET A 1 9.33 -27.08 29.44
N PRO A 2 9.88 -27.14 28.22
CA PRO A 2 10.27 -25.90 27.55
C PRO A 2 9.00 -25.04 27.42
N SER A 3 9.05 -23.81 27.92
CA SER A 3 7.95 -22.86 27.82
C SER A 3 7.63 -22.66 26.35
N SER A 4 6.37 -22.86 25.95
CA SER A 4 5.93 -22.52 24.60
C SER A 4 6.36 -21.09 24.25
N PRO A 5 6.87 -20.84 23.03
CA PRO A 5 7.34 -19.51 22.64
C PRO A 5 6.20 -18.50 22.77
N PRO A 6 6.51 -17.23 23.13
CA PRO A 6 5.49 -16.19 23.23
C PRO A 6 4.71 -16.03 21.93
N LEU A 7 3.42 -15.74 22.01
CA LEU A 7 2.55 -15.58 20.84
C LEU A 7 3.11 -14.59 19.81
N ALA A 8 3.64 -13.44 20.25
CA ALA A 8 4.22 -12.44 19.36
C ALA A 8 5.41 -12.98 18.54
N VAL A 9 6.22 -13.87 19.13
CA VAL A 9 7.35 -14.52 18.45
C VAL A 9 6.83 -15.47 17.37
N LEU A 10 5.84 -16.30 17.69
CA LEU A 10 5.21 -17.21 16.72
C LEU A 10 4.60 -16.47 15.52
N LEU A 11 3.95 -15.32 15.76
CA LEU A 11 3.40 -14.49 14.69
C LEU A 11 4.51 -13.89 13.83
N ALA A 12 5.60 -13.40 14.42
CA ALA A 12 6.74 -12.86 13.68
C ALA A 12 7.46 -13.94 12.85
N GLU A 13 7.64 -15.14 13.40
CA GLU A 13 8.22 -16.28 12.69
C GLU A 13 7.40 -16.67 11.47
N ARG A 14 6.05 -16.66 11.58
CA ARG A 14 5.16 -16.94 10.44
C ARG A 14 5.31 -15.90 9.33
N VAL A 15 5.43 -14.62 9.68
CA VAL A 15 5.64 -13.54 8.71
C VAL A 15 6.99 -13.70 8.02
N TYR A 16 8.04 -13.97 8.80
CA TYR A 16 9.38 -14.20 8.27
C TYR A 16 9.40 -15.37 7.28
N GLU A 17 8.86 -16.52 7.67
CA GLU A 17 8.78 -17.71 6.81
C GLU A 17 8.09 -17.41 5.47
N ALA A 18 6.95 -16.72 5.50
CA ALA A 18 6.19 -16.38 4.31
C ALA A 18 6.94 -15.43 3.38
N VAL A 19 7.53 -14.37 3.92
CA VAL A 19 8.30 -13.39 3.13
C VAL A 19 9.53 -14.03 2.50
N THR A 20 10.25 -14.87 3.24
CA THR A 20 11.40 -15.61 2.71
C THR A 20 11.01 -16.50 1.53
N LYS A 21 9.97 -17.33 1.70
CA LYS A 21 9.49 -18.22 0.62
C LYS A 21 8.96 -17.46 -0.59
N LEU A 22 8.32 -16.31 -0.38
CA LEU A 22 7.84 -15.47 -1.48
C LEU A 22 9.00 -14.84 -2.27
N GLU A 23 10.02 -14.32 -1.59
CA GLU A 23 11.21 -13.77 -2.25
C GLU A 23 12.04 -14.86 -2.96
N GLU A 24 12.13 -16.06 -2.39
CA GLU A 24 12.72 -17.23 -3.06
C GLU A 24 11.95 -17.60 -4.33
N PHE A 25 10.61 -17.74 -4.23
CA PHE A 25 9.76 -18.01 -5.39
C PHE A 25 9.91 -16.94 -6.48
N ASN A 26 9.92 -15.66 -6.09
CA ASN A 26 10.12 -14.57 -7.04
C ASN A 26 11.49 -14.65 -7.73
N SER A 27 12.55 -14.93 -6.96
CA SER A 27 13.91 -15.08 -7.51
C SER A 27 14.03 -16.28 -8.46
N GLU A 28 13.43 -17.42 -8.12
CA GLU A 28 13.47 -18.64 -8.95
C GLU A 28 12.74 -18.48 -10.29
N HIS A 29 11.66 -17.70 -10.30
CA HIS A 29 10.81 -17.50 -11.48
C HIS A 29 11.12 -16.19 -12.23
N GLY A 30 12.17 -15.46 -11.82
CA GLY A 30 12.58 -14.20 -12.45
C GLY A 30 11.57 -13.05 -12.26
N HIS A 31 10.73 -13.12 -11.22
CA HIS A 31 9.80 -12.06 -10.86
C HIS A 31 10.50 -10.92 -10.11
N ALA A 32 9.89 -9.74 -10.13
CA ALA A 32 10.39 -8.60 -9.37
C ALA A 32 10.30 -8.88 -7.86
N ARG A 33 11.27 -8.35 -7.11
CA ARG A 33 11.23 -8.35 -5.64
C ARG A 33 10.09 -7.49 -5.12
N LEU A 34 9.71 -7.70 -3.86
CA LEU A 34 8.68 -6.88 -3.23
C LEU A 34 9.14 -5.42 -3.16
N CYS A 35 8.40 -4.52 -3.82
CA CYS A 35 8.64 -3.09 -3.72
C CYS A 35 7.37 -2.26 -4.03
N PHE A 36 7.35 -1.04 -3.49
CA PHE A 36 6.23 -0.10 -3.67
C PHE A 36 6.32 0.74 -4.95
N LYS A 37 7.38 0.59 -5.75
CA LYS A 37 7.59 1.42 -6.94
C LYS A 37 6.64 1.04 -8.07
N ALA A 38 6.38 2.01 -8.96
CA ALA A 38 5.46 1.92 -10.08
C ALA A 38 5.80 0.81 -11.09
N ASP A 39 7.07 0.44 -11.19
CA ASP A 39 7.61 -0.58 -12.09
C ASP A 39 7.39 -2.01 -11.56
N SER A 40 6.86 -2.18 -10.35
CA SER A 40 6.45 -3.49 -9.84
C SER A 40 5.32 -4.06 -10.71
N PRO A 41 5.54 -5.17 -11.45
CA PRO A 41 4.46 -5.83 -12.15
C PRO A 41 3.40 -6.34 -11.14
N PRO A 42 2.15 -6.56 -11.59
CA PRO A 42 1.15 -7.24 -10.78
C PRO A 42 1.73 -8.55 -10.24
N GLN A 43 1.40 -8.88 -8.99
CA GLN A 43 1.85 -10.13 -8.40
C GLN A 43 1.35 -11.31 -9.26
N PRO A 44 2.26 -12.22 -9.67
CA PRO A 44 1.86 -13.41 -10.41
C PRO A 44 1.00 -14.32 -9.54
N PRO A 45 0.17 -15.19 -10.13
CA PRO A 45 -0.60 -16.16 -9.37
C PRO A 45 0.36 -17.07 -8.59
N LEU A 46 0.16 -17.13 -7.27
CA LEU A 46 0.98 -17.95 -6.39
C LEU A 46 0.48 -19.41 -6.37
N PRO A 47 1.38 -20.40 -6.18
CA PRO A 47 0.98 -21.77 -5.89
C PRO A 47 0.07 -21.81 -4.64
N PRO A 48 -0.94 -22.71 -4.58
CA PRO A 48 -1.94 -22.71 -3.49
C PRO A 48 -1.32 -22.71 -2.08
N ASN A 49 -0.31 -23.55 -1.87
CA ASN A 49 0.41 -23.67 -0.61
C ASN A 49 1.22 -22.40 -0.23
N LEU A 50 1.68 -21.63 -1.21
CA LEU A 50 2.30 -20.32 -0.95
C LEU A 50 1.23 -19.25 -0.68
N GLN A 51 0.10 -19.29 -1.40
CA GLN A 51 -1.03 -18.40 -1.15
C GLN A 51 -1.58 -18.56 0.28
N GLU A 52 -1.81 -19.80 0.73
CA GLU A 52 -2.24 -20.10 2.10
C GLU A 52 -1.25 -19.56 3.14
N LEU A 53 0.05 -19.66 2.85
CA LEU A 53 1.09 -19.12 3.72
C LEU A 53 1.06 -17.58 3.76
N MET A 54 0.83 -16.93 2.63
CA MET A 54 0.67 -15.47 2.56
C MET A 54 -0.56 -15.00 3.33
N ASP A 55 -1.70 -15.67 3.18
CA ASP A 55 -2.92 -15.35 3.92
C ASP A 55 -2.70 -15.49 5.44
N SER A 56 -2.00 -16.55 5.85
CA SER A 56 -1.62 -16.76 7.24
C SER A 56 -0.66 -15.69 7.76
N ALA A 57 0.28 -15.21 6.94
CA ALA A 57 1.21 -14.15 7.31
C ALA A 57 0.51 -12.79 7.43
N LEU A 58 -0.41 -12.46 6.53
CA LEU A 58 -1.23 -11.25 6.61
C LEU A 58 -2.10 -11.23 7.86
N PHE A 59 -2.72 -12.37 8.21
CA PHE A 59 -3.44 -12.52 9.47
C PHE A 59 -2.50 -12.36 10.69
N SER A 60 -1.27 -12.87 10.58
CA SER A 60 -0.27 -12.74 11.65
C SER A 60 0.19 -11.29 11.82
N LEU A 61 0.38 -10.55 10.72
CA LEU A 61 0.72 -9.12 10.72
C LEU A 61 -0.36 -8.27 11.40
N ASP A 62 -1.64 -8.53 11.13
CA ASP A 62 -2.73 -7.77 11.77
C ASP A 62 -2.73 -7.99 13.29
N ARG A 63 -2.63 -9.25 13.73
CA ARG A 63 -2.55 -9.59 15.16
C ARG A 63 -1.30 -9.03 15.83
N LEU A 64 -0.16 -9.13 15.16
CA LEU A 64 1.10 -8.59 15.67
C LEU A 64 1.02 -7.07 15.80
N THR A 65 0.43 -6.38 14.81
CA THR A 65 0.16 -4.95 14.85
C THR A 65 -0.71 -4.59 16.07
N ALA A 66 -1.80 -5.32 16.31
CA ALA A 66 -2.67 -5.10 17.47
C ALA A 66 -1.94 -5.31 18.81
N LEU A 67 -1.15 -6.40 18.92
CA LEU A 67 -0.39 -6.72 20.13
C LEU A 67 0.71 -5.68 20.43
N LEU A 68 1.47 -5.27 19.42
CA LEU A 68 2.58 -4.32 19.59
C LEU A 68 2.09 -2.89 19.84
N SER A 69 0.96 -2.49 19.24
CA SER A 69 0.39 -1.16 19.47
C SER A 69 -0.16 -1.02 20.89
N GLY A 70 -0.65 -2.11 21.47
CA GLY A 70 -1.42 -2.07 22.71
C GLY A 70 -2.84 -1.49 22.48
N PRO A 71 -3.72 -1.60 23.48
CA PRO A 71 -5.16 -1.40 23.29
C PRO A 71 -5.55 0.04 22.93
N GLN A 72 -4.91 1.05 23.53
CA GLN A 72 -5.24 2.46 23.29
C GLN A 72 -4.85 2.88 21.87
N GLU A 73 -3.62 2.57 21.46
CA GLU A 73 -3.13 2.93 20.13
C GLU A 73 -3.85 2.12 19.05
N TRP A 74 -4.15 0.85 19.31
CA TRP A 74 -4.97 0.05 18.40
C TRP A 74 -6.32 0.71 18.14
N LEU A 75 -7.04 1.16 19.17
CA LEU A 75 -8.31 1.88 19.00
C LEU A 75 -8.13 3.16 18.17
N ARG A 76 -7.07 3.93 18.43
CA ARG A 76 -6.74 5.14 17.65
C ARG A 76 -6.55 4.82 16.17
N LEU A 77 -5.80 3.76 15.85
CA LEU A 77 -5.61 3.29 14.48
C LEU A 77 -6.93 2.89 13.83
N GLN A 78 -7.80 2.17 14.55
CA GLN A 78 -9.10 1.75 14.03
C GLN A 78 -10.01 2.94 13.69
N TYR A 79 -10.05 3.97 14.55
CA TYR A 79 -10.79 5.21 14.22
C TYR A 79 -10.21 5.92 13.00
N GLY A 80 -8.88 5.89 12.85
CA GLY A 80 -8.19 6.47 11.70
C GLY A 80 -8.46 5.75 10.38
N ARG A 81 -8.69 4.42 10.37
CA ARG A 81 -8.88 3.65 9.13
C ARG A 81 -10.05 4.14 8.27
N GLY A 82 -11.10 4.71 8.87
CA GLY A 82 -12.19 5.31 8.10
C GLY A 82 -11.75 6.49 7.23
N LEU A 83 -10.70 7.21 7.64
CA LEU A 83 -10.13 8.32 6.89
C LEU A 83 -9.29 7.86 5.69
N ASP A 84 -8.86 6.59 5.66
CA ASP A 84 -8.09 6.00 4.55
C ASP A 84 -8.87 6.07 3.22
N MET A 85 -10.20 6.06 3.30
CA MET A 85 -11.08 6.22 2.16
C MET A 85 -11.01 7.63 1.54
N LEU A 86 -10.60 8.65 2.30
CA LEU A 86 -10.55 10.03 1.80
C LEU A 86 -9.49 10.20 0.71
N SER A 87 -8.31 9.61 0.87
CA SER A 87 -7.25 9.69 -0.13
C SER A 87 -7.58 8.85 -1.36
N LEU A 88 -8.21 7.68 -1.17
CA LEU A 88 -8.74 6.85 -2.26
C LEU A 88 -9.82 7.58 -3.07
N HIS A 89 -10.79 8.20 -2.40
CA HIS A 89 -11.79 9.02 -3.06
C HIS A 89 -11.17 10.19 -3.82
N ALA A 90 -10.15 10.86 -3.25
CA ALA A 90 -9.45 11.94 -3.94
C ALA A 90 -8.72 11.46 -5.21
N LEU A 91 -8.07 10.29 -5.15
CA LEU A 91 -7.41 9.68 -6.32
C LEU A 91 -8.40 9.48 -7.48
N TYR A 92 -9.60 8.97 -7.18
CA TYR A 92 -10.67 8.83 -8.16
C TYR A 92 -11.25 10.17 -8.62
N ARG A 93 -11.71 11.01 -7.68
CA ARG A 93 -12.48 12.24 -7.94
C ARG A 93 -11.73 13.26 -8.80
N TYR A 94 -10.41 13.32 -8.65
CA TYR A 94 -9.55 14.25 -9.39
C TYR A 94 -8.75 13.57 -10.50
N ASP A 95 -8.95 12.27 -10.73
CA ASP A 95 -8.22 11.46 -11.70
C ASP A 95 -6.69 11.59 -11.53
N ILE A 96 -6.24 11.59 -10.27
CA ILE A 96 -4.84 11.84 -9.89
C ILE A 96 -3.89 10.83 -10.54
N PRO A 97 -4.18 9.50 -10.53
CA PRO A 97 -3.29 8.53 -11.13
C PRO A 97 -2.94 8.84 -12.60
N ARG A 98 -3.86 9.36 -13.40
CA ARG A 98 -3.61 9.65 -14.82
C ARG A 98 -2.87 10.96 -15.08
N ARG A 99 -2.73 11.80 -14.05
CA ARG A 99 -2.06 13.11 -14.11
C ARG A 99 -0.60 13.05 -13.67
N ILE A 100 -0.20 11.98 -12.99
CA ILE A 100 1.18 11.75 -12.61
C ILE A 100 1.93 11.17 -13.82
N PRO A 101 3.14 11.68 -14.15
CA PRO A 101 3.96 11.08 -15.19
C PRO A 101 4.25 9.60 -14.90
N LYS A 102 4.13 8.75 -15.92
CA LYS A 102 4.42 7.30 -15.80
C LYS A 102 5.81 7.04 -15.22
N ASP A 103 6.81 7.74 -15.76
CA ASP A 103 8.19 7.71 -15.32
C ASP A 103 8.57 9.12 -14.84
N GLY A 104 8.82 9.26 -13.53
CA GLY A 104 9.22 10.53 -12.91
C GLY A 104 8.33 10.96 -11.75
N ASP A 105 8.38 12.25 -11.44
CA ASP A 105 7.59 12.89 -10.39
C ASP A 105 6.94 14.18 -10.89
N ILE A 106 5.91 14.64 -10.17
CA ILE A 106 5.22 15.90 -10.40
C ILE A 106 5.14 16.67 -9.09
N SER A 107 5.22 18.01 -9.15
CA SER A 107 5.04 18.83 -7.96
C SER A 107 3.57 18.81 -7.51
N ILE A 108 3.34 18.86 -6.20
CA ILE A 108 1.97 18.90 -5.65
C ILE A 108 1.22 20.14 -6.13
N SER A 109 1.92 21.28 -6.27
CA SER A 109 1.36 22.54 -6.77
C SER A 109 0.88 22.41 -8.22
N GLU A 110 1.71 21.83 -9.09
CA GLU A 110 1.33 21.58 -10.49
C GLU A 110 0.16 20.60 -10.60
N LEU A 111 0.20 19.52 -9.82
CA LEU A 111 -0.89 18.55 -9.78
C LEU A 111 -2.20 19.17 -9.29
N ALA A 112 -2.15 20.04 -8.27
CA ALA A 112 -3.31 20.79 -7.79
C ALA A 112 -3.88 21.71 -8.88
N ALA A 113 -3.02 22.43 -9.60
CA ALA A 113 -3.42 23.29 -10.71
C ALA A 113 -4.09 22.49 -11.85
N GLN A 114 -3.54 21.33 -12.19
CA GLN A 114 -4.15 20.43 -13.20
C GLN A 114 -5.53 19.91 -12.75
N CYS A 115 -5.71 19.66 -11.44
CA CYS A 115 -6.96 19.22 -10.85
C CYS A 115 -7.97 20.36 -10.62
N GLY A 116 -7.54 21.63 -10.73
CA GLY A 116 -8.39 22.80 -10.50
C GLY A 116 -8.80 22.99 -9.04
N VAL A 117 -7.92 22.65 -8.09
CA VAL A 117 -8.19 22.68 -6.64
C VAL A 117 -7.21 23.56 -5.89
N ASP A 118 -7.60 24.00 -4.69
CA ASP A 118 -6.73 24.66 -3.72
C ASP A 118 -5.57 23.75 -3.29
N GLU A 119 -4.34 24.29 -3.34
CA GLU A 119 -3.13 23.54 -3.02
C GLU A 119 -3.05 23.14 -1.54
N GLU A 120 -3.51 23.99 -0.62
CA GLU A 120 -3.34 23.75 0.82
C GLU A 120 -4.10 22.48 1.25
N SER A 121 -5.37 22.40 0.86
CA SER A 121 -6.25 21.27 1.17
C SER A 121 -5.85 20.03 0.38
N PHE A 122 -5.48 20.20 -0.89
CA PHE A 122 -5.03 19.10 -1.75
C PHE A 122 -3.73 18.47 -1.26
N SER A 123 -2.77 19.28 -0.81
CA SER A 123 -1.50 18.80 -0.28
C SER A 123 -1.69 17.85 0.90
N ARG A 124 -2.62 18.15 1.83
CA ARG A 124 -2.96 17.24 2.94
C ARG A 124 -3.49 15.89 2.45
N LEU A 125 -4.36 15.89 1.44
CA LEU A 125 -4.90 14.65 0.84
C LEU A 125 -3.80 13.83 0.16
N ILE A 126 -2.91 14.49 -0.58
CA ILE A 126 -1.78 13.85 -1.24
C ILE A 126 -0.80 13.26 -0.22
N GLN A 127 -0.43 14.01 0.81
CA GLN A 127 0.44 13.50 1.87
C GLN A 127 -0.19 12.30 2.59
N HIS A 128 -1.50 12.33 2.81
CA HIS A 128 -2.22 11.19 3.35
C HIS A 128 -2.20 9.97 2.39
N ALA A 129 -2.34 10.18 1.08
CA ALA A 129 -2.21 9.10 0.09
C ALA A 129 -0.81 8.46 0.11
N VAL A 130 0.24 9.25 0.37
CA VAL A 130 1.62 8.76 0.50
C VAL A 130 1.79 7.87 1.73
N THR A 131 1.23 8.25 2.89
CA THR A 131 1.32 7.40 4.11
C THR A 131 0.55 6.09 3.99
N LYS A 132 -0.37 6.00 3.04
CA LYS A 132 -1.14 4.79 2.70
C LYS A 132 -0.56 4.02 1.52
N TYR A 133 0.65 4.37 1.07
CA TYR A 133 1.36 3.71 -0.03
C TYR A 133 0.64 3.78 -1.40
N ASN A 134 -0.39 4.62 -1.51
CA ASN A 134 -1.11 4.83 -2.78
C ASN A 134 -0.30 5.72 -3.74
N LEU A 135 0.58 6.56 -3.19
CA LEU A 135 1.55 7.39 -3.90
C LEU A 135 2.92 7.27 -3.22
N LEU A 136 3.98 7.68 -3.92
CA LEU A 136 5.31 7.84 -3.33
C LEU A 136 5.69 9.32 -3.28
N GLN A 137 6.49 9.70 -2.28
CA GLN A 137 7.12 11.02 -2.20
C GLN A 137 8.64 10.86 -2.39
N PRO A 138 9.15 11.06 -3.61
CA PRO A 138 10.59 10.93 -3.88
C PRO A 138 11.40 12.08 -3.26
N ARG A 139 10.80 13.27 -3.14
CA ARG A 139 11.39 14.48 -2.54
C ARG A 139 10.30 15.42 -2.01
N PRO A 140 10.61 16.31 -1.06
CA PRO A 140 9.63 17.22 -0.48
C PRO A 140 8.89 18.03 -1.55
N GLY A 141 7.56 18.05 -1.47
CA GLY A 141 6.69 18.79 -2.40
C GLY A 141 6.43 18.11 -3.75
N TYR A 142 6.97 16.91 -3.99
CA TYR A 142 6.75 16.14 -5.21
C TYR A 142 6.14 14.78 -4.91
N VAL A 143 5.41 14.23 -5.87
CA VAL A 143 4.86 12.88 -5.81
C VAL A 143 5.11 12.11 -7.10
N ALA A 144 5.25 10.80 -6.94
CA ALA A 144 5.42 9.84 -8.00
C ALA A 144 4.47 8.67 -7.81
N HIS A 145 4.35 7.84 -8.84
CA HIS A 145 3.58 6.62 -8.75
C HIS A 145 4.16 5.64 -7.72
N SER A 146 3.27 5.04 -6.96
CA SER A 146 3.49 3.72 -6.35
C SER A 146 2.94 2.64 -7.29
N SER A 147 3.16 1.37 -6.95
CA SER A 147 2.53 0.24 -7.65
C SER A 147 0.99 0.36 -7.69
N VAL A 148 0.38 0.88 -6.63
CA VAL A 148 -1.08 1.06 -6.53
C VAL A 148 -1.59 2.12 -7.50
N SER A 149 -1.00 3.33 -7.47
CA SER A 149 -1.44 4.39 -8.40
C SER A 149 -1.07 4.08 -9.85
N ALA A 150 0.03 3.35 -10.11
CA ALA A 150 0.36 2.88 -11.46
C ALA A 150 -0.69 1.90 -11.99
N LEU A 151 -1.19 0.98 -11.14
CA LEU A 151 -2.30 0.09 -11.49
C LEU A 151 -3.57 0.87 -11.82
N LEU A 152 -3.93 1.84 -10.98
CA LEU A 152 -5.10 2.69 -11.19
C LEU A 152 -4.98 3.51 -12.49
N ALA A 153 -3.81 4.07 -12.79
CA ALA A 153 -3.59 4.82 -14.03
C ALA A 153 -3.77 3.96 -15.28
N SER A 154 -3.37 2.68 -15.23
CA SER A 154 -3.35 1.76 -16.37
C SER A 154 -4.60 0.88 -16.51
N SER A 155 -5.45 0.78 -15.48
CA SER A 155 -6.63 -0.10 -15.49
C SER A 155 -7.94 0.66 -15.23
N GLN A 156 -8.72 0.88 -16.29
CA GLN A 156 -10.05 1.50 -16.16
C GLN A 156 -10.96 0.69 -15.24
N THR A 157 -10.92 -0.64 -15.29
CA THR A 157 -11.70 -1.51 -14.39
C THR A 157 -11.40 -1.25 -12.92
N GLN A 158 -10.14 -1.04 -12.56
CA GLN A 158 -9.75 -0.75 -11.18
C GLN A 158 -10.18 0.67 -10.76
N MET A 159 -10.11 1.64 -11.69
CA MET A 159 -10.64 2.99 -11.45
C MET A 159 -12.16 3.01 -11.28
N ASP A 160 -12.90 2.22 -12.06
CA ASP A 160 -14.36 2.11 -11.95
C ASP A 160 -14.76 1.48 -10.62
N LEU A 161 -14.04 0.43 -10.18
CA LEU A 161 -14.23 -0.19 -8.87
C LEU A 161 -13.98 0.81 -7.73
N LEU A 162 -12.94 1.63 -7.84
CA LEU A 162 -12.64 2.70 -6.91
C LEU A 162 -13.71 3.79 -6.89
N GLY A 163 -14.48 3.97 -7.95
CA GLY A 163 -15.59 4.92 -8.01
C GLY A 163 -16.88 4.44 -7.33
N MET A 164 -16.96 3.16 -6.94
CA MET A 164 -18.15 2.55 -6.32
C MET A 164 -18.13 2.57 -4.78
N ILE A 165 -17.02 2.95 -4.15
CA ILE A 165 -16.87 3.08 -2.69
C ILE A 165 -17.29 4.47 -2.21
#